data_AF-A0A439W3V4-F1
#
_entry.id   AF-A0A439W3V4-F1
#
_cell.length_a   1.000
_cell.length_b   1.000
_cell.length_c   1.000
_cell.angle_alpha   90.00
_cell.angle_beta   90.00
_cell.angle_gamma   90.00
#
_symmetry.space_group_name_H-M   'P 1'
#
loop_
_entity.id
_entity.type
_entity.pdbx_description
1 polymer ?
#
loop_
_entity_poly.entity_id
_entity_poly.type
_entity_poly.pdbx_seq_one_letter_code
_entity_poly.pdbx_strand_id
1 'polypeptide(L)'
;MLKNAFLTLLSLAIAIVGGGGSVWYALKLQDGVGAIRIGQWTAFPDIGTPSADPYSKARVAREGVLALGRAEGLSFVAERDAGGGELKRECTYTVEGGFPTARFWTLYAADQSLGVVETGKTRLAALQSYGVVRQPDNSVVISAGHHPMPGNWLLTDGFGRMYFVLTFYDTPIASSTGLSDVSLPRIVKVGCNA
;
A
#
# COMPACT_ATOMS: atom_id res chain seq x y z
N MET A 1 -15.43 -31.73 39.27
CA MET A 1 -16.01 -31.24 38.00
C MET A 1 -15.70 -29.76 37.76
N LEU A 2 -15.90 -28.87 38.76
CA LEU A 2 -15.64 -27.42 38.61
C LEU A 2 -14.18 -27.06 38.24
N LYS A 3 -13.19 -27.74 38.85
CA LYS A 3 -11.75 -27.53 38.55
C LYS A 3 -11.42 -27.85 37.08
N ASN A 4 -11.96 -28.93 36.54
CA ASN A 4 -11.72 -29.33 35.15
C ASN A 4 -12.41 -28.34 34.20
N ALA A 5 -13.65 -27.94 34.49
CA ALA A 5 -14.36 -26.93 33.71
C ALA A 5 -13.60 -25.59 33.68
N PHE A 6 -13.05 -25.16 34.82
CA PHE A 6 -12.24 -23.95 34.92
C PHE A 6 -10.96 -24.04 34.08
N LEU A 7 -10.21 -25.14 34.17
CA LEU A 7 -8.99 -25.35 33.38
C LEU A 7 -9.29 -25.39 31.87
N THR A 8 -10.38 -26.05 31.47
CA THR A 8 -10.81 -26.07 30.07
C THR A 8 -11.15 -24.66 29.58
N LEU A 9 -11.95 -23.90 30.32
CA LEU A 9 -12.28 -22.51 29.97
C LEU A 9 -11.04 -21.62 29.89
N LEU A 10 -10.11 -21.76 30.84
CA LEU A 10 -8.86 -21.01 30.82
C LEU A 10 -8.01 -21.35 29.60
N SER A 11 -7.90 -22.63 29.25
CA SER A 11 -7.16 -23.07 28.06
C SER A 11 -7.80 -22.52 26.77
N LEU A 12 -9.13 -22.50 26.70
CA LEU A 12 -9.87 -21.97 25.55
C LEU A 12 -9.67 -20.46 25.44
N ALA A 13 -9.72 -19.73 26.56
CA ALA A 13 -9.49 -18.30 26.61
C ALA A 13 -8.08 -17.95 26.14
N ILE A 14 -7.06 -18.66 26.62
CA ILE A 14 -5.67 -18.47 26.18
C ILE A 14 -5.53 -18.75 24.69
N ALA A 15 -6.10 -19.85 24.20
CA ALA A 15 -6.03 -20.21 22.78
C ALA A 15 -6.70 -19.15 21.89
N ILE A 16 -7.89 -18.67 22.25
CA ILE A 16 -8.63 -17.68 21.48
C ILE A 16 -7.95 -16.31 21.53
N VAL A 17 -7.58 -15.84 22.71
CA VAL A 17 -6.95 -14.52 22.88
C VAL A 17 -5.55 -14.51 22.29
N GLY A 18 -4.75 -15.54 22.57
CA GLY A 18 -3.40 -15.68 22.03
C GLY A 18 -3.40 -15.86 20.52
N GLY A 19 -4.23 -16.78 20.01
CA GLY A 19 -4.39 -17.00 18.57
C GLY A 19 -4.90 -15.76 17.85
N GLY A 20 -5.99 -15.17 18.33
CA GLY A 20 -6.56 -13.95 17.77
C GLY A 20 -5.60 -12.77 17.81
N GLY A 21 -4.89 -12.58 18.92
CA GLY A 21 -3.86 -11.56 19.07
C GLY A 21 -2.70 -11.73 18.10
N SER A 22 -2.26 -12.97 17.88
CA SER A 22 -1.17 -13.28 16.93
C SER A 22 -1.56 -12.96 15.48
N VAL A 23 -2.76 -13.34 15.05
CA VAL A 23 -3.27 -13.03 13.71
C VAL A 23 -3.44 -11.53 13.54
N TRP A 24 -4.03 -10.84 14.52
CA TRP A 24 -4.18 -9.39 14.48
C TRP A 24 -2.84 -8.67 14.35
N TYR A 25 -1.80 -9.13 15.04
CA TYR A 25 -0.44 -8.60 14.92
C TYR A 25 0.15 -8.86 13.54
N ALA A 26 0.03 -10.09 13.02
CA ALA A 26 0.53 -10.45 11.69
C ALA A 26 -0.11 -9.60 10.58
N LEU A 27 -1.41 -9.30 10.70
CA LEU A 27 -2.15 -8.50 9.71
C LEU A 27 -1.82 -7.00 9.76
N LYS A 28 -1.15 -6.49 10.80
CA LYS A 28 -0.74 -5.08 10.85
C LYS A 28 0.44 -4.74 9.95
N LEU A 29 1.25 -5.73 9.60
CA LEU A 29 2.42 -5.52 8.75
C LEU A 29 1.98 -5.52 7.29
N GLN A 30 2.45 -4.55 6.47
CA GLN A 30 2.27 -4.58 5.01
C GLN A 30 3.36 -5.39 4.31
N ASP A 31 3.97 -6.34 5.02
CA ASP A 31 4.94 -7.32 4.52
C ASP A 31 4.60 -8.67 5.19
N GLY A 32 4.90 -9.79 4.52
CA GLY A 32 4.50 -11.11 5.04
C GLY A 32 4.45 -12.22 3.99
N VAL A 33 3.73 -13.29 4.31
CA VAL A 33 3.57 -14.45 3.43
C VAL A 33 2.89 -14.02 2.13
N GLY A 34 3.44 -14.42 0.99
CA GLY A 34 2.91 -14.06 -0.33
C GLY A 34 3.24 -12.63 -0.78
N ALA A 35 3.94 -11.85 0.04
CA ALA A 35 4.39 -10.52 -0.34
C ALA A 35 5.59 -10.60 -1.29
N ILE A 36 5.61 -9.70 -2.27
CA ILE A 36 6.78 -9.39 -3.09
C ILE A 36 7.20 -7.95 -2.80
N ARG A 37 8.50 -7.67 -2.84
CA ARG A 37 9.04 -6.33 -2.64
C ARG A 37 9.91 -5.90 -3.82
N ILE A 38 9.58 -4.76 -4.41
CA ILE A 38 10.29 -4.15 -5.53
C ILE A 38 10.65 -2.72 -5.13
N GLY A 39 11.91 -2.50 -4.78
CA GLY A 39 12.35 -1.24 -4.16
C GLY A 39 11.63 -0.98 -2.83
N GLN A 40 10.86 0.09 -2.79
CA GLN A 40 10.10 0.53 -1.60
C GLN A 40 8.66 0.02 -1.57
N TRP A 41 8.24 -0.66 -2.63
CA TRP A 41 6.87 -1.06 -2.86
C TRP A 41 6.68 -2.54 -2.55
N THR A 42 5.65 -2.85 -1.79
CA THR A 42 5.23 -4.22 -1.47
C THR A 42 3.90 -4.53 -2.14
N ALA A 43 3.76 -5.72 -2.70
CA ALA A 43 2.49 -6.19 -3.28
C ALA A 43 2.21 -7.65 -2.90
N PHE A 44 0.95 -8.06 -3.03
CA PHE A 44 0.49 -9.44 -2.81
C PHE A 44 -0.15 -9.96 -4.10
N PRO A 45 0.60 -10.59 -5.02
CA PRO A 45 0.12 -10.90 -6.37
C PRO A 45 -1.06 -11.86 -6.43
N ASP A 46 -1.18 -12.73 -5.41
CA ASP A 46 -2.22 -13.74 -5.33
C ASP A 46 -3.45 -13.28 -4.53
N ILE A 47 -3.49 -12.05 -3.99
CA ILE A 47 -4.50 -11.60 -3.02
C ILE A 47 -5.95 -11.73 -3.52
N GLY A 48 -6.20 -11.48 -4.81
CA GLY A 48 -7.52 -11.63 -5.46
C GLY A 48 -7.73 -12.95 -6.17
N THR A 49 -6.96 -14.00 -5.84
CA THR A 49 -7.01 -15.30 -6.51
C THR A 49 -7.48 -16.42 -5.57
N PRO A 50 -7.92 -17.57 -6.10
CA PRO A 50 -8.20 -18.75 -5.27
C PRO A 50 -6.99 -19.23 -4.46
N SER A 51 -5.77 -19.00 -4.98
CA SER A 51 -4.48 -19.31 -4.35
C SER A 51 -4.04 -18.33 -3.27
N ALA A 52 -4.81 -17.27 -2.97
CA ALA A 52 -4.50 -16.36 -1.87
C ALA A 52 -4.28 -17.13 -0.56
N ASP A 53 -3.19 -16.82 0.13
CA ASP A 53 -2.88 -17.40 1.43
C ASP A 53 -3.89 -16.95 2.50
N PRO A 54 -3.99 -17.66 3.64
CA PRO A 54 -4.96 -17.33 4.69
C PRO A 54 -4.83 -15.92 5.25
N TYR A 55 -3.62 -15.34 5.30
CA TYR A 55 -3.41 -13.98 5.79
C TYR A 55 -3.86 -12.94 4.77
N SER A 56 -3.58 -13.15 3.49
CA SER A 56 -4.12 -12.32 2.40
C SER A 56 -5.65 -12.31 2.41
N LYS A 57 -6.30 -13.48 2.56
CA LYS A 57 -7.77 -13.57 2.68
C LYS A 57 -8.31 -12.83 3.91
N ALA A 58 -7.63 -12.96 5.05
CA ALA A 58 -8.01 -12.25 6.27
C ALA A 58 -7.82 -10.74 6.15
N ARG A 59 -6.78 -10.28 5.44
CA ARG A 59 -6.55 -8.86 5.14
C ARG A 59 -7.69 -8.27 4.33
N VAL A 60 -8.06 -8.92 3.21
CA VAL A 60 -9.19 -8.50 2.36
C VAL A 60 -10.49 -8.42 3.17
N ALA A 61 -10.76 -9.44 4.00
CA ALA A 61 -11.95 -9.46 4.86
C ALA A 61 -11.96 -8.34 5.90
N ARG A 62 -10.79 -7.94 6.43
CA ARG A 62 -10.65 -6.87 7.43
C ARG A 62 -10.77 -5.48 6.81
N GLU A 63 -10.12 -5.27 5.68
CA GLU A 63 -10.01 -3.96 5.02
C GLU A 63 -11.24 -3.67 4.14
N GLY A 64 -12.01 -4.70 3.76
CA GLY A 64 -13.22 -4.53 2.95
C GLY A 64 -12.91 -4.08 1.52
N VAL A 65 -11.69 -4.31 1.06
CA VAL A 65 -11.20 -3.88 -0.26
C VAL A 65 -11.54 -4.90 -1.34
N LEU A 66 -11.74 -4.43 -2.56
CA LEU A 66 -11.84 -5.32 -3.73
C LEU A 66 -10.44 -5.80 -4.11
N ALA A 67 -10.15 -7.07 -3.80
CA ALA A 67 -8.89 -7.69 -4.17
C ALA A 67 -8.86 -7.97 -5.69
N LEU A 68 -7.86 -7.41 -6.37
CA LEU A 68 -7.71 -7.58 -7.82
C LEU A 68 -7.13 -8.96 -8.15
N GLY A 69 -7.76 -9.64 -9.11
CA GLY A 69 -7.24 -10.86 -9.71
C GLY A 69 -6.07 -10.58 -10.66
N ARG A 70 -5.34 -11.64 -11.05
CA ARG A 70 -4.16 -11.57 -11.93
C ARG A 70 -4.41 -10.90 -13.29
N ALA A 71 -5.64 -10.95 -13.80
CA ALA A 71 -6.01 -10.31 -15.07
C ALA A 71 -6.57 -8.89 -14.89
N GLU A 72 -6.86 -8.46 -13.66
CA GLU A 72 -7.47 -7.17 -13.37
C GLU A 72 -6.42 -6.13 -13.05
N GLY A 73 -5.43 -6.47 -12.23
CA GLY A 73 -4.36 -5.55 -11.86
C GLY A 73 -3.52 -5.98 -10.66
N LEU A 74 -2.64 -5.08 -10.22
CA LEU A 74 -1.79 -5.27 -9.04
C LEU A 74 -1.63 -3.95 -8.28
N SER A 75 -1.87 -4.02 -6.97
CA SER A 75 -1.67 -2.90 -6.05
C SER A 75 -0.36 -3.05 -5.28
N PHE A 76 0.38 -1.96 -5.23
CA PHE A 76 1.62 -1.81 -4.47
C PHE A 76 1.41 -0.80 -3.34
N VAL A 77 1.94 -1.11 -2.17
CA VAL A 77 1.93 -0.24 -0.99
C VAL A 77 3.36 0.09 -0.63
N ALA A 78 3.67 1.36 -0.44
CA ALA A 78 4.92 1.81 0.13
C ALA A 78 4.67 2.41 1.52
N GLU A 79 5.42 1.91 2.51
CA GLU A 79 5.41 2.46 3.89
C GLU A 79 6.65 3.34 4.17
N ARG A 80 7.68 3.23 3.33
CA ARG A 80 9.00 3.83 3.54
C ARG A 80 9.51 4.53 2.29
N ASP A 81 10.33 5.54 2.50
CA ASP A 81 11.08 6.23 1.44
C ASP A 81 12.37 5.47 1.06
N ALA A 82 13.12 6.01 0.09
CA ALA A 82 14.39 5.47 -0.40
C ALA A 82 15.48 5.37 0.66
N GLY A 83 15.42 6.22 1.69
CA GLY A 83 16.34 6.18 2.83
C GLY A 83 15.93 5.18 3.90
N GLY A 84 14.81 4.47 3.72
CA GLY A 84 14.24 3.54 4.70
C GLY A 84 13.45 4.21 5.83
N GLY A 85 13.26 5.54 5.75
CA GLY A 85 12.45 6.31 6.68
C GLY A 85 10.97 6.07 6.46
N GLU A 86 10.18 6.04 7.53
CA GLU A 86 8.74 5.88 7.44
C GLU A 86 8.09 7.11 6.79
N LEU A 87 7.13 6.87 5.91
CA LEU A 87 6.36 7.94 5.28
C LEU A 87 5.46 8.62 6.31
N LYS A 88 5.48 9.95 6.29
CA LYS A 88 4.79 10.83 7.24
C LYS A 88 4.11 11.98 6.51
N ARG A 89 2.89 12.32 6.91
CA ARG A 89 2.04 13.31 6.24
C ARG A 89 2.58 14.74 6.29
N GLU A 90 3.31 15.05 7.35
CA GLU A 90 3.96 16.36 7.56
C GLU A 90 5.20 16.58 6.69
N CYS A 91 5.63 15.57 5.93
CA CYS A 91 6.82 15.64 5.09
C CYS A 91 6.47 15.68 3.60
N THR A 92 7.38 16.27 2.84
CA THR A 92 7.34 16.35 1.38
C THR A 92 8.18 15.22 0.78
N TYR A 93 7.62 14.56 -0.22
CA TYR A 93 8.28 13.49 -0.98
C TYR A 93 8.18 13.74 -2.48
N THR A 94 9.14 13.20 -3.22
CA THR A 94 9.10 13.10 -4.67
C THR A 94 8.98 11.63 -5.06
N VAL A 95 7.93 11.29 -5.81
CA VAL A 95 7.75 9.97 -6.44
C VAL A 95 8.19 10.09 -7.89
N GLU A 96 9.33 9.51 -8.23
CA GLU A 96 10.00 9.72 -9.52
C GLU A 96 10.41 8.43 -10.22
N GLY A 97 10.32 8.41 -11.54
CA GLY A 97 10.88 7.37 -12.40
C GLY A 97 9.87 6.78 -13.36
N GLY A 98 10.18 5.57 -13.83
CA GLY A 98 9.33 4.82 -14.74
C GLY A 98 8.12 4.21 -14.03
N PHE A 99 6.97 4.33 -14.68
CA PHE A 99 5.77 3.56 -14.33
C PHE A 99 5.67 2.40 -15.32
N PRO A 100 5.61 1.14 -14.86
CA PRO A 100 5.44 -0.02 -15.73
C PRO A 100 4.25 0.09 -16.67
N THR A 101 4.31 -0.67 -17.77
CA THR A 101 3.22 -0.76 -18.73
C THR A 101 1.94 -1.23 -18.04
N ALA A 102 0.89 -0.44 -18.18
CA ALA A 102 -0.47 -0.74 -17.73
C ALA A 102 -1.44 0.08 -18.56
N ARG A 103 -2.68 -0.39 -18.70
CA ARG A 103 -3.72 0.42 -19.34
C ARG A 103 -4.06 1.67 -18.56
N PHE A 104 -4.04 1.55 -17.23
CA PHE A 104 -4.36 2.64 -16.31
C PHE A 104 -3.64 2.43 -14.98
N TRP A 105 -3.27 3.51 -14.31
CA TRP A 105 -2.80 3.43 -12.93
C TRP A 105 -3.31 4.60 -12.08
N THR A 106 -3.41 4.35 -10.78
CA THR A 106 -3.74 5.33 -9.74
C THR A 106 -2.65 5.38 -8.69
N LEU A 107 -2.41 6.56 -8.14
CA LEU A 107 -1.53 6.76 -6.99
C LEU A 107 -2.27 7.60 -5.96
N TYR A 108 -2.36 7.15 -4.73
CA TYR A 108 -2.94 7.95 -3.65
C TYR A 108 -2.15 7.83 -2.35
N ALA A 109 -2.26 8.86 -1.52
CA ALA A 109 -1.79 8.80 -0.15
C ALA A 109 -2.88 8.18 0.72
N ALA A 110 -2.49 7.20 1.53
CA ALA A 110 -3.40 6.41 2.34
C ALA A 110 -3.03 6.46 3.83
N ASP A 111 -4.02 6.24 4.68
CA ASP A 111 -3.85 6.08 6.13
C ASP A 111 -3.56 4.61 6.51
N GLN A 112 -3.57 4.30 7.81
CA GLN A 112 -3.31 2.94 8.32
C GLN A 112 -4.36 1.90 7.92
N SER A 113 -5.55 2.33 7.49
CA SER A 113 -6.58 1.46 6.95
C SER A 113 -6.41 1.22 5.44
N LEU A 114 -5.38 1.81 4.84
CA LEU A 114 -5.17 1.90 3.39
C LEU A 114 -6.30 2.64 2.65
N GLY A 115 -7.15 3.37 3.38
CA GLY A 115 -8.09 4.34 2.81
C GLY A 115 -7.39 5.63 2.42
N VAL A 116 -7.95 6.36 1.44
CA VAL A 116 -7.41 7.66 1.01
C VAL A 116 -7.37 8.62 2.20
N VAL A 117 -6.25 9.32 2.38
CA VAL A 117 -6.12 10.33 3.44
C VAL A 117 -7.14 11.45 3.24
N GLU A 118 -7.94 11.71 4.26
CA GLU A 118 -8.81 12.87 4.32
C GLU A 118 -8.00 14.14 4.64
N THR A 119 -7.95 15.06 3.69
CA THR A 119 -7.19 16.32 3.80
C THR A 119 -8.06 17.50 4.23
N GLY A 120 -9.38 17.30 4.35
CA GLY A 120 -10.35 18.38 4.56
C GLY A 120 -10.46 19.37 3.39
N LYS A 121 -9.86 19.06 2.23
CA LYS A 121 -9.95 19.85 1.00
C LYS A 121 -10.81 19.12 -0.02
N THR A 122 -11.36 19.87 -0.98
CA THR A 122 -12.13 19.30 -2.10
C THR A 122 -11.30 18.38 -2.99
N ARG A 123 -9.98 18.64 -3.08
CA ARG A 123 -9.05 17.81 -3.86
C ARG A 123 -8.68 16.57 -3.04
N LEU A 124 -8.94 15.40 -3.62
CA LEU A 124 -8.50 14.12 -3.05
C LEU A 124 -6.97 14.01 -3.07
N ALA A 125 -6.43 13.28 -2.10
CA ALA A 125 -5.01 12.90 -2.04
C ALA A 125 -4.70 11.78 -3.05
N ALA A 126 -5.10 11.96 -4.31
CA ALA A 126 -5.03 10.94 -5.36
C ALA A 126 -4.71 11.55 -6.75
N LEU A 127 -4.02 10.77 -7.56
CA LEU A 127 -3.65 11.02 -8.95
C LEU A 127 -3.92 9.78 -9.80
N GLN A 128 -4.01 9.99 -11.12
CA GLN A 128 -4.25 8.94 -12.09
C GLN A 128 -3.49 9.20 -13.39
N SER A 129 -3.20 8.12 -14.12
CA SER A 129 -2.29 8.09 -15.27
C SER A 129 -2.61 9.01 -16.47
N TYR A 130 -3.88 9.33 -16.73
CA TYR A 130 -4.33 10.27 -17.77
C TYR A 130 -4.27 11.73 -17.32
N GLY A 131 -4.15 11.99 -16.02
CA GLY A 131 -4.12 13.34 -15.45
C GLY A 131 -2.71 13.85 -15.17
N VAL A 132 -1.68 13.01 -15.36
CA VAL A 132 -0.29 13.38 -15.09
C VAL A 132 0.43 13.88 -16.33
N VAL A 133 1.30 14.85 -16.11
CA VAL A 133 2.27 15.36 -17.07
C VAL A 133 3.51 14.47 -17.02
N ARG A 134 3.92 13.97 -18.18
CA ARG A 134 5.09 13.10 -18.33
C ARG A 134 6.30 13.87 -18.84
N GLN A 135 7.48 13.39 -18.48
CA GLN A 135 8.75 13.87 -19.01
C GLN A 135 8.98 13.33 -20.44
N PRO A 136 9.93 13.90 -21.21
CA PRO A 136 10.23 13.44 -22.57
C PRO A 136 10.67 11.97 -22.67
N ASP A 137 11.25 11.42 -21.61
CA ASP A 137 11.66 10.01 -21.49
C ASP A 137 10.52 9.10 -20.98
N ASN A 138 9.28 9.59 -20.94
CA ASN A 138 8.09 8.93 -20.43
C ASN A 138 8.07 8.70 -18.90
N SER A 139 9.08 9.16 -18.16
CA SER A 139 9.07 9.14 -16.71
C SER A 139 8.05 10.14 -16.14
N VAL A 140 7.69 9.95 -14.88
CA VAL A 140 6.77 10.81 -14.15
C VAL A 140 7.43 11.23 -12.85
N VAL A 141 7.32 12.53 -12.54
CA VAL A 141 7.76 13.12 -11.27
C VAL A 141 6.52 13.67 -10.58
N ILE A 142 6.23 13.17 -9.38
CA ILE A 142 5.09 13.59 -8.56
C ILE A 142 5.63 14.15 -7.25
N SER A 143 5.24 15.38 -6.95
CA SER A 143 5.53 15.99 -5.66
C SER A 143 4.35 15.75 -4.71
N ALA A 144 4.60 15.04 -3.62
CA ALA A 144 3.64 14.79 -2.56
C ALA A 144 3.94 15.73 -1.38
N GLY A 145 2.98 16.55 -0.99
CA GLY A 145 3.16 17.50 0.11
C GLY A 145 1.95 18.39 0.36
N HIS A 146 1.97 19.13 1.46
CA HIS A 146 0.91 20.05 1.87
C HIS A 146 0.78 21.27 0.94
N HIS A 147 1.92 21.84 0.55
CA HIS A 147 1.94 23.05 -0.27
C HIS A 147 1.74 22.71 -1.75
N PRO A 148 0.93 23.50 -2.50
CA PRO A 148 0.83 23.36 -3.94
C PRO A 148 2.18 23.43 -4.64
N MET A 149 2.43 22.48 -5.54
CA MET A 149 3.67 22.41 -6.34
C MET A 149 3.33 22.35 -7.83
N PRO A 150 4.22 22.87 -8.71
CA PRO A 150 4.01 22.80 -10.15
C PRO A 150 4.03 21.36 -10.66
N GLY A 151 3.36 21.12 -11.79
CA GLY A 151 3.31 19.80 -12.43
C GLY A 151 2.39 18.83 -11.70
N ASN A 152 2.87 17.61 -11.45
CA ASN A 152 2.07 16.58 -10.79
C ASN A 152 2.16 16.76 -9.27
N TRP A 153 1.15 17.39 -8.69
CA TRP A 153 1.07 17.56 -7.25
C TRP A 153 0.02 16.64 -6.62
N LEU A 154 0.47 15.85 -5.65
CA LEU A 154 -0.34 15.00 -4.79
C LEU A 154 -0.47 15.69 -3.42
N LEU A 155 -1.66 16.18 -3.10
CA LEU A 155 -1.91 16.82 -1.81
C LEU A 155 -1.79 15.78 -0.68
N THR A 156 -0.90 16.03 0.26
CA THR A 156 -0.83 15.29 1.53
C THR A 156 -0.90 16.28 2.67
N ASP A 157 -1.80 16.06 3.63
CA ASP A 157 -2.03 16.98 4.74
C ASP A 157 -2.20 16.24 6.08
N GLY A 158 -1.95 16.96 7.17
CA GLY A 158 -1.98 16.47 8.54
C GLY A 158 -0.67 15.84 9.00
N PHE A 159 -0.76 15.04 10.07
CA PHE A 159 0.40 14.51 10.80
C PHE A 159 0.34 13.00 10.99
N GLY A 160 1.51 12.38 11.11
CA GLY A 160 1.65 10.97 11.40
C GLY A 160 1.83 10.12 10.15
N ARG A 161 1.83 8.80 10.35
CA ARG A 161 2.17 7.83 9.30
C ARG A 161 1.18 7.88 8.14
N MET A 162 1.71 7.71 6.94
CA MET A 162 0.94 7.49 5.73
C MET A 162 1.59 6.40 4.89
N TYR A 163 0.88 6.03 3.84
CA TYR A 163 1.30 5.05 2.86
C TYR A 163 1.08 5.65 1.48
N PHE A 164 1.88 5.25 0.50
CA PHE A 164 1.50 5.45 -0.90
C PHE A 164 0.94 4.14 -1.43
N VAL A 165 -0.22 4.21 -2.07
CA VAL A 165 -0.82 3.06 -2.74
C VAL A 165 -0.84 3.34 -4.24
N LEU A 166 -0.15 2.49 -4.98
CA LEU A 166 0.01 2.56 -6.43
C LEU A 166 -0.62 1.32 -7.05
N THR A 167 -1.72 1.50 -7.77
CA THR A 167 -2.45 0.39 -8.40
C THR A 167 -2.33 0.48 -9.91
N PHE A 168 -1.91 -0.61 -10.53
CA PHE A 168 -1.88 -0.78 -11.98
C PHE A 168 -3.03 -1.70 -12.41
N TYR A 169 -3.79 -1.27 -13.40
CA TYR A 169 -4.92 -2.01 -13.96
C TYR A 169 -4.58 -2.49 -15.36
N ASP A 170 -4.98 -3.73 -15.67
CA ASP A 170 -4.71 -4.40 -16.96
C ASP A 170 -3.23 -4.27 -17.33
N THR A 171 -2.40 -4.97 -16.54
CA THR A 171 -0.93 -4.86 -16.58
C THR A 171 -0.27 -6.24 -16.59
N PRO A 172 0.79 -6.45 -17.40
CA PRO A 172 1.52 -7.71 -17.42
C PRO A 172 2.23 -8.00 -16.09
N ILE A 173 2.50 -6.99 -15.25
CA ILE A 173 3.17 -7.18 -13.95
C ILE A 173 2.31 -7.97 -12.94
N ALA A 174 1.00 -8.10 -13.19
CA ALA A 174 0.12 -8.94 -12.37
C ALA A 174 0.29 -10.45 -12.69
N SER A 175 0.97 -10.79 -13.80
CA SER A 175 1.30 -12.15 -14.19
C SER A 175 2.66 -12.59 -13.64
N SER A 176 2.86 -13.90 -13.43
CA SER A 176 4.09 -14.45 -12.84
C SER A 176 5.35 -14.19 -13.66
N THR A 177 5.22 -14.01 -14.98
CA THR A 177 6.34 -13.69 -15.88
C THR A 177 6.71 -12.21 -15.87
N GLY A 178 5.82 -11.34 -15.40
CA GLY A 178 5.97 -9.90 -15.47
C GLY A 178 6.82 -9.28 -14.36
N LEU A 179 7.18 -10.01 -13.30
CA LEU A 179 7.85 -9.45 -12.10
C LEU A 179 9.35 -9.23 -12.23
N SER A 180 10.05 -10.00 -13.08
CA SER A 180 11.51 -10.11 -13.04
C SER A 180 12.25 -8.88 -13.56
N ASP A 181 11.59 -8.02 -14.36
CA ASP A 181 12.16 -6.81 -14.97
C ASP A 181 11.35 -5.53 -14.65
N VAL A 182 10.60 -5.52 -13.55
CA VAL A 182 9.78 -4.35 -13.19
C VAL A 182 10.61 -3.32 -12.44
N SER A 183 10.72 -2.12 -13.00
CA SER A 183 11.15 -0.93 -12.27
C SER A 183 9.93 -0.12 -11.83
N LEU A 184 9.81 0.12 -10.53
CA LEU A 184 8.81 1.01 -9.95
C LEU A 184 9.41 2.39 -9.64
N PRO A 185 8.58 3.46 -9.55
CA PRO A 185 9.08 4.78 -9.21
C PRO A 185 9.68 4.79 -7.79
N ARG A 186 10.75 5.55 -7.59
CA ARG A 186 11.34 5.76 -6.27
C ARG A 186 10.59 6.83 -5.51
N ILE A 187 10.41 6.66 -4.20
CA ILE A 187 9.94 7.69 -3.29
C ILE A 187 11.15 8.27 -2.56
N VAL A 188 11.40 9.56 -2.76
CA VAL A 188 12.55 10.28 -2.18
C VAL A 188 12.02 11.34 -1.25
N LYS A 189 12.54 11.36 -0.02
CA LYS A 189 12.18 12.40 0.95
C LYS A 189 12.89 13.70 0.61
N VAL A 190 12.13 14.78 0.45
CA VAL A 190 12.65 16.12 0.19
C VAL A 190 12.92 16.85 1.49
N GLY A 191 12.00 16.75 2.45
CA GLY A 191 12.11 17.42 3.75
C GLY A 191 10.84 17.26 4.57
N CYS A 192 10.87 17.68 5.83
CA CYS A 192 9.66 17.80 6.65
C CYS A 192 9.47 19.26 7.01
N ASN A 193 8.25 19.75 6.87
CA ASN A 193 7.91 21.06 7.40
C ASN A 193 7.76 20.87 8.91
N ALA A 194 8.70 21.44 9.68
CA ALA A 194 8.59 21.52 11.13
C ALA A 194 7.58 22.61 11.53
#